data_AF-A0A1B5DW59-F1
#
_entry.id   AF-A0A1B5DW59-F1
#
_cell.length_a   1.000
_cell.length_b   1.000
_cell.length_c   1.000
_cell.angle_alpha   90.00
_cell.angle_beta   90.00
_cell.angle_gamma   90.00
#
_symmetry.space_group_name_H-M   'P 1'
#
loop_
_entity.id
_entity.type
_entity.pdbx_description
1 polymer ?
#
loop_
_entity_poly.entity_id
_entity_poly.type
_entity_poly.pdbx_seq_one_letter_code
_entity_poly.pdbx_strand_id
1 'polypeptide(L)'
;MRIGLVASLAWQDYRNDAWLSACSVLALVAVIAPLLVLFGLKFGLVGSLTQRLETDPATREIIPLGGGRFSSAFVEQLGRRSDVAFAIPRTRQIAATAQVGGLVLEMLPTAPGDPLLAGLPIPEGLDQIVLSHTAAEKLAARPGDWLETRFARQLAGRVEAQRTRVQVRAVLPLEAFARDGLFADLVLLEAVEDYRDGRAVPALGWAGDTVAVGEQRVYPAFRLYARGLTDVEPLRLYFAGQNLLVSTQAQTIAQVQSLSRNLSVVFWIICGLALAGAFAATFAGALAAVARKRRELSVLRLLGFSTAALLLFVVLQALYSASVAAVLSAGLYGLAEAGLNRLFVQVPGEYASHLLARHYGLALAAVLGVSAVAAACGGWRVARIQASEGIRDV
;
A
#
# COMPACT_ATOMS: atom_id res chain seq x y z
N MET A 1 46.03 18.46 -14.78
CA MET A 1 46.47 17.76 -13.56
C MET A 1 45.60 16.52 -13.36
N ARG A 2 46.18 15.38 -13.03
CA ARG A 2 45.44 14.11 -12.91
C ARG A 2 44.57 14.15 -11.66
N ILE A 3 43.24 14.09 -11.81
CA ILE A 3 42.25 14.07 -10.72
C ILE A 3 42.62 13.04 -9.63
N GLY A 4 43.23 11.92 -10.01
CA GLY A 4 43.72 10.91 -9.09
C GLY A 4 44.78 11.39 -8.08
N LEU A 5 45.65 12.34 -8.45
CA LEU A 5 46.63 12.93 -7.52
C LEU A 5 45.95 13.83 -6.47
N VAL A 6 44.95 14.61 -6.89
CA VAL A 6 44.18 15.46 -5.96
C VAL A 6 43.38 14.59 -4.99
N ALA A 7 42.79 13.49 -5.48
CA ALA A 7 42.08 12.54 -4.65
C ALA A 7 42.97 11.80 -3.65
N SER A 8 44.16 11.35 -4.07
CA SER A 8 45.10 10.69 -3.15
C SER A 8 45.61 11.65 -2.06
N LEU A 9 45.90 12.90 -2.43
CA LEU A 9 46.31 13.93 -1.48
C LEU A 9 45.17 14.26 -0.51
N ALA A 10 43.95 14.43 -1.00
CA ALA A 10 42.78 14.70 -0.17
C ALA A 10 42.51 13.56 0.82
N TRP A 11 42.69 12.31 0.40
CA TRP A 11 42.53 11.14 1.27
C TRP A 11 43.63 11.03 2.34
N GLN A 12 44.88 11.29 1.97
CA GLN A 12 45.99 11.30 2.94
C GLN A 12 45.80 12.39 3.98
N ASP A 13 45.42 13.60 3.55
CA ASP A 13 45.13 14.72 4.43
C ASP A 13 43.91 14.45 5.34
N TYR A 14 42.87 13.82 4.79
CA TYR A 14 41.68 13.40 5.54
C TYR A 14 42.02 12.41 6.68
N ARG A 15 42.96 11.50 6.43
CA ARG A 15 43.44 10.52 7.42
C ARG A 15 44.35 11.16 8.47
N ASN A 16 45.16 12.14 8.11
CA ASN A 16 46.05 12.82 9.05
C ASN A 16 45.25 13.64 10.08
N ASP A 17 44.16 14.29 9.65
CA ASP A 17 43.25 15.04 10.54
C ASP A 17 42.12 14.15 11.10
N ALA A 18 42.43 12.92 11.52
CA ALA A 18 41.44 11.91 11.89
C ALA A 18 40.39 12.37 12.92
N TRP A 19 40.76 13.18 13.92
CA TRP A 19 39.83 13.69 14.93
C TRP A 19 38.80 14.68 14.37
N LEU A 20 39.24 15.58 13.50
CA LEU A 20 38.35 16.55 12.85
C LEU A 20 37.47 15.86 11.81
N SER A 21 38.03 14.91 11.07
CA SER A 21 37.31 14.03 10.17
C SER A 21 36.23 13.23 10.91
N ALA A 22 36.56 12.61 12.04
CA ALA A 22 35.61 11.88 12.89
C ALA A 22 34.49 12.79 13.42
N CYS A 23 34.81 14.00 13.87
CA CYS A 23 33.81 14.98 14.30
C CYS A 23 32.82 15.32 13.17
N SER A 24 33.32 15.56 11.95
CA SER A 24 32.45 15.84 10.79
C SER A 24 31.57 14.65 10.42
N VAL A 25 32.09 13.42 10.51
CA VAL A 25 31.34 12.20 10.28
C VAL A 25 30.25 12.04 11.33
N LEU A 26 30.58 12.19 12.62
CA LEU A 26 29.61 12.06 13.71
C LEU A 26 28.49 13.11 13.63
N ALA A 27 28.82 14.35 13.27
CA ALA A 27 27.84 15.40 13.06
C ALA A 27 26.84 15.04 11.94
N LEU A 28 27.32 14.47 10.84
CA LEU A 28 26.46 13.99 9.75
C LEU A 28 25.65 12.75 10.17
N VAL A 29 26.27 11.79 10.87
CA VAL A 29 25.59 10.59 11.36
C VAL A 29 24.44 10.94 12.31
N ALA A 30 24.65 11.91 13.20
CA ALA A 30 23.64 12.39 14.15
C ALA A 30 22.38 12.96 13.47
N VAL A 31 22.50 13.42 12.22
CA VAL A 31 21.37 13.93 11.42
C VAL A 31 20.78 12.84 10.53
N ILE A 32 21.62 12.07 9.83
CA ILE A 32 21.20 11.09 8.83
C ILE A 32 20.56 9.86 9.48
N ALA A 33 21.14 9.32 10.55
CA ALA A 33 20.64 8.07 11.14
C ALA A 33 19.21 8.21 11.69
N PRO A 34 18.85 9.23 12.51
CA PRO A 34 17.48 9.40 12.98
C PRO A 34 16.48 9.66 11.84
N LEU A 35 16.91 10.36 10.78
CA LEU A 35 16.07 10.62 9.62
C LEU A 35 15.75 9.34 8.84
N LEU A 36 16.74 8.45 8.66
CA LEU A 36 16.52 7.13 8.07
C LEU A 36 15.54 6.30 8.91
N VAL A 37 15.69 6.31 10.23
CA VAL A 37 14.78 5.60 11.16
C VAL A 37 13.36 6.12 11.04
N LEU A 38 13.18 7.45 11.06
CA LEU A 38 11.87 8.08 10.91
C LEU A 38 11.23 7.74 9.55
N PHE A 39 12.03 7.75 8.48
CA PHE A 39 11.54 7.38 7.15
C PHE A 39 11.14 5.90 7.07
N GLY A 40 11.91 5.01 7.70
CA GLY A 40 11.62 3.58 7.80
C GLY A 40 10.32 3.28 8.52
N LEU A 41 10.12 3.90 9.68
CA LEU A 41 8.89 3.78 10.44
C LEU A 41 7.68 4.32 9.66
N LYS A 42 7.82 5.50 9.03
CA LYS A 42 6.76 6.05 8.19
C LYS A 42 6.39 5.08 7.07
N PHE A 43 7.38 4.58 6.32
CA PHE A 43 7.12 3.73 5.15
C PHE A 43 6.57 2.36 5.56
N GLY A 44 7.10 1.74 6.62
CA GLY A 44 6.63 0.46 7.13
C GLY A 44 5.21 0.54 7.70
N LEU A 45 4.95 1.53 8.56
CA LEU A 45 3.65 1.67 9.22
C LEU A 45 2.55 2.13 8.25
N VAL A 46 2.81 3.17 7.45
CA VAL A 46 1.82 3.65 6.47
C VAL A 46 1.61 2.63 5.35
N GLY A 47 2.70 2.02 4.87
CA GLY A 47 2.65 1.01 3.83
C GLY A 47 1.82 -0.20 4.25
N SER A 48 2.08 -0.77 5.43
CA SER A 48 1.33 -1.92 5.95
C SER A 48 -0.15 -1.60 6.16
N LEU A 49 -0.48 -0.45 6.78
CA LEU A 49 -1.89 -0.05 6.98
C LEU A 49 -2.62 0.17 5.66
N THR A 50 -1.96 0.80 4.69
CA THR A 50 -2.55 1.07 3.37
C THR A 50 -2.73 -0.23 2.60
N GLN A 51 -1.72 -1.10 2.60
CA GLN A 51 -1.77 -2.39 1.91
C GLN A 51 -2.81 -3.33 2.52
N ARG A 52 -2.99 -3.33 3.85
CA ARG A 52 -4.09 -4.05 4.51
C ARG A 52 -5.45 -3.58 4.01
N LEU A 53 -5.67 -2.26 3.99
CA LEU A 53 -6.93 -1.70 3.48
C LEU A 53 -7.14 -2.02 1.99
N GLU A 54 -6.10 -1.94 1.17
CA GLU A 54 -6.18 -2.25 -0.27
C GLU A 54 -6.48 -3.73 -0.54
N THR A 55 -5.89 -4.61 0.27
CA THR A 55 -6.04 -6.07 0.10
C THR A 55 -7.41 -6.53 0.57
N ASP A 56 -7.95 -5.96 1.65
CA ASP A 56 -9.27 -6.29 2.17
C ASP A 56 -10.38 -5.88 1.18
N PRO A 57 -11.11 -6.82 0.57
CA PRO A 57 -12.21 -6.48 -0.33
C PRO A 57 -13.37 -5.77 0.36
N ALA A 58 -13.59 -5.99 1.66
CA ALA A 58 -14.69 -5.40 2.39
C ALA A 58 -14.57 -3.87 2.54
N THR A 59 -13.35 -3.32 2.47
CA THR A 59 -13.12 -1.87 2.50
C THR A 59 -13.55 -1.19 1.20
N ARG A 60 -13.50 -1.92 0.09
CA ARG A 60 -13.86 -1.47 -1.26
C ARG A 60 -15.31 -1.79 -1.63
N GLU A 61 -16.04 -2.47 -0.75
CA GLU A 61 -17.44 -2.81 -0.97
C GLU A 61 -18.34 -1.57 -0.86
N ILE A 62 -19.30 -1.47 -1.78
CA ILE A 62 -20.35 -0.45 -1.79
C ILE A 62 -21.69 -1.17 -1.70
N ILE A 63 -22.37 -0.95 -0.57
CA ILE A 63 -23.62 -1.64 -0.25
C ILE A 63 -24.77 -0.65 -0.42
N PRO A 64 -25.71 -0.86 -1.36
CA PRO A 64 -26.90 -0.02 -1.45
C PRO A 64 -27.76 -0.15 -0.18
N LEU A 65 -28.15 1.00 0.38
CA LEU A 65 -29.03 1.09 1.54
C LEU A 65 -30.48 1.21 1.07
N GLY A 66 -31.33 0.30 1.55
CA GLY A 66 -32.73 0.21 1.14
C GLY A 66 -32.94 -0.71 -0.06
N GLY A 67 -34.17 -1.22 -0.20
CA GLY A 67 -34.57 -2.03 -1.35
C GLY A 67 -34.74 -1.13 -2.58
N GLY A 68 -33.71 -1.07 -3.42
CA GLY A 68 -33.77 -0.38 -4.70
C GLY A 68 -34.56 -1.15 -5.75
N ARG A 69 -34.66 -0.58 -6.95
CA ARG A 69 -35.21 -1.27 -8.12
C ARG A 69 -34.21 -1.16 -9.25
N PHE A 70 -33.28 -2.12 -9.30
CA PHE A 70 -32.20 -2.14 -10.28
C PHE A 70 -32.52 -3.12 -11.40
N SER A 71 -32.26 -2.73 -12.65
CA SER A 71 -32.32 -3.66 -13.79
C SER A 71 -30.96 -4.36 -13.97
N SER A 72 -30.95 -5.53 -14.60
CA SER A 72 -29.69 -6.20 -15.00
C SER A 72 -28.81 -5.27 -15.83
N ALA A 73 -29.41 -4.57 -16.79
CA ALA A 73 -28.72 -3.61 -17.67
C ALA A 73 -28.02 -2.49 -16.89
N PHE A 74 -28.64 -1.97 -15.81
CA PHE A 74 -28.02 -0.96 -14.97
C PHE A 74 -26.77 -1.53 -14.25
N VAL A 75 -26.86 -2.74 -13.69
CA VAL A 75 -25.72 -3.36 -13.01
C VAL A 75 -24.60 -3.72 -13.97
N GLU A 76 -24.93 -4.17 -15.19
CA GLU A 76 -23.93 -4.38 -16.25
C GLU A 76 -23.23 -3.08 -16.65
N GLN A 77 -23.96 -1.97 -16.74
CA GLN A 77 -23.36 -0.65 -16.99
C GLN A 77 -22.40 -0.24 -15.88
N LEU A 78 -22.74 -0.51 -14.61
CA LEU A 78 -21.82 -0.29 -13.49
C LEU A 78 -20.54 -1.12 -13.63
N GLY A 79 -20.66 -2.39 -14.02
CA GLY A 79 -19.51 -3.28 -14.24
C GLY A 79 -18.56 -2.83 -15.35
N ARG A 80 -19.01 -1.99 -16.29
CA ARG A 80 -18.18 -1.45 -17.39
C ARG A 80 -17.40 -0.19 -17.01
N ARG A 81 -17.64 0.39 -15.84
CA ARG A 81 -16.97 1.63 -15.42
C ARG A 81 -15.51 1.40 -15.06
N SER A 82 -14.68 2.42 -15.21
CA SER A 82 -13.25 2.37 -14.89
C SER A 82 -12.94 2.46 -13.39
N ASP A 83 -13.91 2.81 -12.55
CA ASP A 83 -13.77 2.93 -11.10
C ASP A 83 -14.33 1.69 -10.35
N VAL A 84 -14.94 0.75 -11.07
CA VAL A 84 -15.54 -0.49 -10.53
C VAL A 84 -14.66 -1.69 -10.87
N ALA A 85 -14.39 -2.56 -9.88
CA ALA A 85 -13.72 -3.84 -10.09
C ALA A 85 -14.71 -4.95 -10.44
N PHE A 86 -15.85 -4.96 -9.75
CA PHE A 86 -16.84 -6.03 -9.84
C PHE A 86 -18.22 -5.47 -9.53
N ALA A 87 -19.23 -5.89 -10.29
CA ALA A 87 -20.63 -5.58 -10.04
C ALA A 87 -21.50 -6.77 -10.45
N ILE A 88 -22.38 -7.22 -9.55
CA ILE A 88 -23.35 -8.29 -9.82
C ILE A 88 -24.68 -8.00 -9.11
N PRO A 89 -25.84 -8.28 -9.74
CA PRO A 89 -27.12 -8.11 -9.08
C PRO A 89 -27.29 -9.04 -7.87
N ARG A 90 -28.12 -8.64 -6.90
CA ARG A 90 -28.56 -9.51 -5.79
C ARG A 90 -30.06 -9.72 -5.85
N THR A 91 -30.49 -10.95 -5.61
CA THR A 91 -31.90 -11.27 -5.35
C THR A 91 -32.35 -10.78 -3.97
N ARG A 92 -33.64 -10.85 -3.67
CA ARG A 92 -34.20 -10.44 -2.36
C ARG A 92 -33.53 -11.20 -1.21
N GLN A 93 -33.21 -10.49 -0.13
CA GLN A 93 -32.52 -11.08 1.03
C GLN A 93 -33.30 -12.24 1.65
N ILE A 94 -34.64 -12.17 1.65
CA ILE A 94 -35.52 -13.27 2.10
C ILE A 94 -35.55 -14.46 1.14
N ALA A 95 -35.18 -14.26 -0.13
CA ALA A 95 -35.08 -15.30 -1.16
C ALA A 95 -33.66 -15.87 -1.27
N ALA A 96 -32.65 -15.11 -0.85
CA ALA A 96 -31.24 -15.45 -0.88
C ALA A 96 -30.82 -16.25 0.36
N THR A 97 -31.53 -17.33 0.67
CA THR A 97 -31.12 -18.26 1.75
C THR A 97 -31.25 -19.71 1.31
N ALA A 98 -30.29 -20.54 1.72
CA ALA A 98 -30.30 -21.97 1.45
C ALA A 98 -30.25 -22.74 2.77
N GLN A 99 -31.05 -23.80 2.92
CA GLN A 99 -30.89 -24.71 4.04
C GLN A 99 -30.02 -25.89 3.60
N VAL A 100 -28.88 -26.09 4.26
CA VAL A 100 -27.96 -27.21 3.98
C VAL A 100 -27.82 -28.02 5.26
N GLY A 101 -28.31 -29.26 5.24
CA GLY A 101 -28.50 -30.04 6.46
C GLY A 101 -29.38 -29.30 7.48
N GLY A 102 -28.84 -29.03 8.66
CA GLY A 102 -29.51 -28.27 9.73
C GLY A 102 -29.23 -26.76 9.70
N LEU A 103 -28.34 -26.28 8.84
CA LEU A 103 -27.86 -24.89 8.84
C LEU A 103 -28.57 -24.05 7.77
N VAL A 104 -28.92 -22.82 8.10
CA VAL A 104 -29.43 -21.83 7.14
C VAL A 104 -28.30 -20.89 6.77
N LEU A 105 -27.97 -20.84 5.48
CA LEU A 105 -26.88 -20.04 4.92
C LEU A 105 -27.43 -18.85 4.14
N GLU A 106 -26.75 -17.70 4.21
CA GLU A 106 -26.98 -16.59 3.29
C GLU A 106 -26.43 -16.97 1.91
N MET A 107 -27.22 -16.78 0.86
CA MET A 107 -26.76 -16.95 -0.52
C MET A 107 -26.22 -15.64 -1.07
N LEU A 108 -25.03 -15.67 -1.66
CA LEU A 108 -24.41 -14.53 -2.33
C LEU A 108 -24.14 -14.90 -3.80
N PRO A 109 -24.55 -14.06 -4.76
CA PRO A 109 -24.23 -14.28 -6.16
C PRO A 109 -22.76 -13.94 -6.39
N THR A 110 -22.06 -14.77 -7.16
CA THR A 110 -20.67 -14.55 -7.57
C THR A 110 -20.50 -14.80 -9.06
N ALA A 111 -19.42 -14.26 -9.63
CA ALA A 111 -19.10 -14.35 -11.05
C ALA A 111 -17.59 -14.11 -11.26
N PRO A 112 -17.07 -14.37 -12.49
CA PRO A 112 -15.72 -13.99 -12.89
C PRO A 112 -15.33 -12.56 -12.45
N GLY A 113 -14.24 -12.45 -11.71
CA GLY A 113 -13.73 -11.18 -11.19
C GLY A 113 -14.19 -10.80 -9.78
N ASP A 114 -14.94 -11.66 -9.06
CA ASP A 114 -15.30 -11.42 -7.66
C ASP A 114 -14.02 -11.33 -6.77
N PRO A 115 -13.74 -10.19 -6.14
CA PRO A 115 -12.55 -10.01 -5.31
C PRO A 115 -12.48 -10.97 -4.12
N LEU A 116 -13.62 -11.48 -3.63
CA LEU A 116 -13.64 -12.45 -2.53
C LEU A 116 -13.14 -13.83 -2.97
N LEU A 117 -13.32 -14.19 -4.24
CA LEU A 117 -12.92 -15.48 -4.81
C LEU A 117 -11.60 -15.38 -5.60
N ALA A 118 -10.81 -14.33 -5.39
CA ALA A 118 -9.56 -14.13 -6.10
C ALA A 118 -8.60 -15.33 -5.92
N GLY A 119 -8.31 -16.04 -7.01
CA GLY A 119 -7.46 -17.24 -7.00
C GLY A 119 -8.17 -18.56 -6.68
N LEU A 120 -9.49 -18.55 -6.48
CA LEU A 120 -10.32 -19.73 -6.27
C LEU A 120 -11.18 -20.06 -7.51
N PRO A 121 -11.61 -21.32 -7.69
CA PRO A 121 -12.54 -21.67 -8.75
C PRO A 121 -13.89 -20.99 -8.50
N ILE A 122 -14.46 -20.44 -9.56
CA ILE A 122 -15.74 -19.74 -9.54
C ILE A 122 -16.83 -20.78 -9.81
N PRO A 123 -17.90 -20.83 -9.00
CA PRO A 123 -19.00 -21.74 -9.23
C PRO A 123 -19.79 -21.30 -10.47
N GLU A 124 -20.08 -22.24 -11.36
CA GLU A 124 -20.85 -22.01 -12.58
C GLU A 124 -22.13 -22.84 -12.58
N GLY A 125 -23.22 -22.25 -13.07
CA GLY A 125 -24.48 -22.96 -13.25
C GLY A 125 -25.27 -23.19 -11.95
N LEU A 126 -26.04 -24.28 -11.92
CA LEU A 126 -27.06 -24.52 -10.89
C LEU A 126 -26.62 -25.49 -9.79
N ASP A 127 -25.53 -26.22 -10.01
CA ASP A 127 -25.09 -27.34 -9.18
C ASP A 127 -23.74 -27.07 -8.50
N GLN A 128 -23.14 -25.90 -8.66
CA GLN A 128 -21.85 -25.56 -8.05
C GLN A 128 -21.98 -24.45 -7.03
N ILE A 129 -21.28 -24.59 -5.90
CA ILE A 129 -21.23 -23.60 -4.83
C ILE A 129 -19.83 -23.45 -4.26
N VAL A 130 -19.58 -22.31 -3.63
CA VAL A 130 -18.41 -22.05 -2.78
C VAL A 130 -18.93 -21.70 -1.39
N LEU A 131 -18.37 -22.32 -0.36
CA LEU A 131 -18.79 -22.09 1.03
C LEU A 131 -17.84 -21.14 1.74
N SER A 132 -18.36 -20.37 2.69
CA SER A 132 -17.49 -19.68 3.65
C SER A 132 -16.80 -20.67 4.59
N HIS A 133 -15.67 -20.27 5.19
CA HIS A 133 -14.94 -21.10 6.14
C HIS A 133 -15.84 -21.60 7.28
N THR A 134 -16.60 -20.69 7.89
CA THR A 134 -17.49 -21.00 9.03
C THR A 134 -18.63 -21.93 8.64
N ALA A 135 -19.18 -21.78 7.43
CA ALA A 135 -20.23 -22.67 6.92
C ALA A 135 -19.67 -24.07 6.63
N ALA A 136 -18.51 -24.16 5.99
CA ALA A 136 -17.86 -25.42 5.68
C ALA A 136 -17.46 -26.19 6.96
N GLU A 137 -16.94 -25.49 7.97
CA GLU A 137 -16.58 -26.07 9.27
C GLU A 137 -17.81 -26.67 9.98
N LYS A 138 -18.91 -25.89 10.09
CA LYS A 138 -20.16 -26.35 10.72
C LYS A 138 -20.81 -27.52 9.99
N LEU A 139 -20.67 -27.57 8.66
CA LEU A 139 -21.19 -28.64 7.82
C LEU A 139 -20.21 -29.82 7.66
N ALA A 140 -19.00 -29.70 8.20
CA ALA A 140 -17.88 -30.62 7.97
C ALA A 140 -17.61 -30.90 6.47
N ALA A 141 -17.85 -29.90 5.62
CA ALA A 141 -17.77 -30.03 4.16
C ALA A 141 -16.38 -29.65 3.62
N ARG A 142 -15.97 -30.31 2.54
CA ARG A 142 -14.68 -30.09 1.85
C ARG A 142 -14.89 -29.83 0.36
N PRO A 143 -13.92 -29.20 -0.33
CA PRO A 143 -13.94 -29.10 -1.78
C PRO A 143 -14.07 -30.48 -2.43
N GLY A 144 -15.02 -30.63 -3.35
CA GLY A 144 -15.38 -31.87 -4.04
C GLY A 144 -16.65 -32.54 -3.49
N ASP A 145 -17.07 -32.21 -2.27
CA ASP A 145 -18.22 -32.85 -1.63
C ASP A 145 -19.55 -32.44 -2.29
N TRP A 146 -20.51 -33.36 -2.26
CA TRP A 146 -21.88 -33.11 -2.68
C TRP A 146 -22.78 -32.94 -1.47
N LEU A 147 -23.46 -31.79 -1.42
CA LEU A 147 -24.38 -31.44 -0.35
C LEU A 147 -25.81 -31.37 -0.89
N GLU A 148 -26.78 -31.80 -0.08
CA GLU A 148 -28.20 -31.62 -0.37
C GLU A 148 -28.65 -30.26 0.18
N THR A 149 -29.02 -29.36 -0.73
CA THR A 149 -29.61 -28.05 -0.40
C THR A 149 -31.12 -28.15 -0.46
N ARG A 150 -31.80 -27.54 0.51
CA ARG A 150 -33.25 -27.44 0.60
C ARG A 150 -33.68 -25.99 0.45
N PHE A 151 -34.63 -25.77 -0.44
CA PHE A 151 -35.28 -24.48 -0.65
C PHE A 151 -36.76 -24.62 -0.32
N ALA A 152 -37.21 -23.89 0.71
CA ALA A 152 -38.61 -23.87 1.11
C ALA A 152 -39.33 -22.62 0.58
N ARG A 153 -40.63 -22.77 0.31
CA ARG A 153 -41.58 -21.70 0.02
C ARG A 153 -42.90 -21.96 0.77
N GLN A 154 -43.69 -20.91 0.93
CA GLN A 154 -45.06 -21.01 1.42
C GLN A 154 -46.00 -20.52 0.32
N LEU A 155 -46.77 -21.43 -0.28
CA LEU A 155 -47.68 -21.13 -1.39
C LEU A 155 -49.11 -21.50 -0.97
N ALA A 156 -50.04 -20.55 -1.03
CA ALA A 156 -51.45 -20.74 -0.64
C ALA A 156 -51.64 -21.42 0.74
N GLY A 157 -50.78 -21.10 1.71
CA GLY A 157 -50.81 -21.67 3.06
C GLY A 157 -50.17 -23.05 3.22
N ARG A 158 -49.64 -23.66 2.15
CA ARG A 158 -48.88 -24.91 2.19
C ARG A 158 -47.38 -24.64 2.12
N VAL A 159 -46.62 -25.34 2.96
CA VAL A 159 -45.16 -25.30 2.93
C VAL A 159 -44.66 -26.36 1.96
N GLU A 160 -44.01 -25.92 0.90
CA GLU A 160 -43.40 -26.79 -0.12
C GLU A 160 -41.88 -26.61 -0.06
N ALA A 161 -41.15 -27.71 -0.20
CA ALA A 161 -39.69 -27.64 -0.24
C ALA A 161 -39.13 -28.52 -1.36
N GLN A 162 -38.21 -27.94 -2.11
CA GLN A 162 -37.44 -28.64 -3.12
C GLN A 162 -36.03 -28.91 -2.61
N ARG A 163 -35.43 -30.00 -3.11
CA ARG A 163 -34.08 -30.44 -2.76
C ARG A 163 -33.25 -30.55 -4.02
N THR A 164 -32.05 -29.97 -3.98
CA THR A 164 -31.10 -30.04 -5.10
C THR A 164 -29.73 -30.39 -4.56
N ARG A 165 -29.03 -31.27 -5.27
CA ARG A 165 -27.64 -31.59 -4.95
C ARG A 165 -26.73 -30.54 -5.56
N VAL A 166 -25.85 -29.99 -4.74
CA VAL A 166 -24.82 -29.03 -5.16
C VAL A 166 -23.44 -29.54 -4.75
N GLN A 167 -22.45 -29.26 -5.58
CA GLN A 167 -21.06 -29.60 -5.36
C GLN A 167 -20.30 -28.40 -4.78
N VAL A 168 -19.55 -28.63 -3.70
CA VAL A 168 -18.65 -27.64 -3.14
C VAL A 168 -17.40 -27.55 -4.01
N ARG A 169 -17.20 -26.45 -4.73
CA ARG A 169 -16.02 -26.24 -5.58
C ARG A 169 -14.81 -25.76 -4.80
N ALA A 170 -15.04 -24.91 -3.81
CA ALA A 170 -14.01 -24.39 -2.92
C ALA A 170 -14.62 -23.93 -1.58
N VAL A 171 -13.73 -23.68 -0.63
CA VAL A 171 -14.04 -23.04 0.66
C VAL A 171 -13.23 -21.75 0.75
N LEU A 172 -13.89 -20.64 1.03
CA LEU A 172 -13.25 -19.34 1.21
C LEU A 172 -12.41 -19.32 2.50
N PRO A 173 -11.31 -18.56 2.52
CA PRO A 173 -10.57 -18.31 3.75
C PRO A 173 -11.41 -17.47 4.74
N LEU A 174 -11.14 -17.62 6.04
CA LEU A 174 -11.91 -16.95 7.10
C LEU A 174 -11.82 -15.42 7.00
N GLU A 175 -10.66 -14.91 6.56
CA GLU A 175 -10.38 -13.49 6.41
C GLU A 175 -11.20 -12.84 5.29
N ALA A 176 -11.61 -13.61 4.27
CA ALA A 176 -12.41 -13.08 3.15
C ALA A 176 -13.89 -12.94 3.52
N PHE A 177 -14.43 -13.88 4.30
CA PHE A 177 -15.85 -13.84 4.69
C PHE A 177 -16.10 -14.61 5.99
N ALA A 178 -16.34 -13.87 7.07
CA ALA A 178 -16.48 -14.42 8.42
C ALA A 178 -17.89 -14.94 8.78
N ARG A 179 -18.90 -14.75 7.90
CA ARG A 179 -20.28 -15.19 8.16
C ARG A 179 -20.57 -16.54 7.49
N ASP A 180 -21.68 -17.16 7.87
CA ASP A 180 -22.15 -18.40 7.22
C ASP A 180 -22.77 -18.06 5.85
N GLY A 181 -21.98 -18.28 4.80
CA GLY A 181 -22.34 -17.88 3.43
C GLY A 181 -22.17 -19.02 2.43
N LEU A 182 -23.04 -19.01 1.41
CA LEU A 182 -23.00 -19.86 0.24
C LEU A 182 -22.92 -18.96 -1.00
N PHE A 183 -21.80 -19.01 -1.70
CA PHE A 183 -21.57 -18.30 -2.95
C PHE A 183 -21.95 -19.20 -4.12
N ALA A 184 -22.79 -18.71 -5.02
CA ALA A 184 -23.24 -19.46 -6.19
C ALA A 184 -23.38 -18.53 -7.39
N ASP A 185 -23.53 -19.13 -8.57
CA ASP A 185 -23.88 -18.40 -9.79
C ASP A 185 -25.22 -17.66 -9.59
N LEU A 186 -25.35 -16.47 -10.17
CA LEU A 186 -26.58 -15.69 -10.17
C LEU A 186 -27.78 -16.51 -10.68
N VAL A 187 -27.56 -17.40 -11.64
CA VAL A 187 -28.62 -18.26 -12.21
C VAL A 187 -29.28 -19.14 -11.13
N LEU A 188 -28.52 -19.65 -10.15
CA LEU A 188 -29.08 -20.43 -9.04
C LEU A 188 -29.89 -19.54 -8.10
N LEU A 189 -29.41 -18.33 -7.80
CA LEU A 189 -30.14 -17.41 -6.92
C LEU A 189 -31.45 -16.96 -7.55
N GLU A 190 -31.47 -16.68 -8.86
CA GLU A 190 -32.68 -16.33 -9.60
C GLU A 190 -33.69 -17.49 -9.61
N ALA A 191 -33.22 -18.72 -9.85
CA ALA A 191 -34.05 -19.92 -9.78
C ALA A 191 -34.70 -20.09 -8.40
N VAL A 192 -33.94 -19.89 -7.31
CA VAL A 192 -34.47 -19.98 -5.94
C VAL A 192 -35.49 -18.87 -5.66
N GLU A 193 -35.24 -17.65 -6.14
CA GLU A 193 -36.18 -16.53 -6.02
C GLU A 193 -37.49 -16.82 -6.77
N ASP A 194 -37.40 -17.30 -8.01
CA ASP A 194 -38.58 -17.67 -8.82
C ASP A 194 -39.40 -18.77 -8.15
N TYR A 195 -38.74 -19.80 -7.63
CA TYR A 195 -39.42 -20.86 -6.89
C TYR A 195 -40.18 -20.30 -5.69
N ARG A 196 -39.56 -19.39 -4.91
CA ARG A 196 -40.18 -18.76 -3.75
C ARG A 196 -41.35 -17.84 -4.11
N ASP A 197 -41.32 -17.23 -5.28
CA ASP A 197 -42.44 -16.46 -5.84
C ASP A 197 -43.58 -17.33 -6.41
N GLY A 198 -43.43 -18.66 -6.40
CA GLY A 198 -44.43 -19.58 -6.94
C GLY A 198 -44.25 -19.91 -8.43
N ARG A 199 -43.20 -19.40 -9.07
CA ARG A 199 -42.91 -19.62 -10.49
C ARG A 199 -42.28 -20.99 -10.72
N ALA A 200 -42.47 -21.52 -11.93
CA ALA A 200 -41.81 -22.75 -12.36
C ALA A 200 -40.31 -22.51 -12.59
N VAL A 201 -39.48 -23.50 -12.24
CA VAL A 201 -38.04 -23.52 -12.55
C VAL A 201 -37.75 -24.79 -13.36
N PRO A 202 -37.92 -24.75 -14.70
CA PRO A 202 -37.79 -25.93 -15.54
C PRO A 202 -36.41 -26.58 -15.47
N ALA A 203 -35.35 -25.77 -15.32
CA ALA A 203 -33.97 -26.25 -15.26
C ALA A 203 -33.69 -27.19 -14.07
N LEU A 204 -34.47 -27.06 -12.99
CA LEU A 204 -34.40 -27.93 -11.80
C LEU A 204 -35.63 -28.84 -11.66
N GLY A 205 -36.54 -28.82 -12.64
CA GLY A 205 -37.77 -29.61 -12.63
C GLY A 205 -38.79 -29.17 -11.56
N TRP A 206 -38.72 -27.93 -11.07
CA TRP A 206 -39.64 -27.45 -10.03
C TRP A 206 -40.91 -26.86 -10.64
N ALA A 207 -42.07 -27.37 -10.21
CA ALA A 207 -43.36 -26.93 -10.69
C ALA A 207 -43.79 -25.57 -10.11
N GLY A 208 -44.50 -24.79 -10.93
CA GLY A 208 -45.06 -23.48 -10.56
C GLY A 208 -45.70 -22.78 -11.75
N ASP A 209 -46.02 -21.51 -11.58
CA ASP A 209 -46.63 -20.69 -12.62
C ASP A 209 -45.62 -20.31 -13.71
N THR A 210 -46.08 -20.24 -14.96
CA THR A 210 -45.24 -19.79 -16.07
C THR A 210 -45.07 -18.27 -16.02
N VAL A 211 -43.83 -17.80 -16.11
CA VAL A 211 -43.53 -16.37 -16.18
C VAL A 211 -44.05 -15.79 -17.50
N ALA A 212 -44.68 -14.62 -17.44
CA ALA A 212 -45.14 -13.92 -18.63
C ALA A 212 -43.94 -13.51 -19.50
N VAL A 213 -44.04 -13.73 -20.81
CA VAL A 213 -43.00 -13.35 -21.76
C VAL A 213 -42.83 -11.83 -21.74
N GLY A 214 -41.63 -11.35 -21.39
CA GLY A 214 -41.29 -9.92 -21.38
C GLY A 214 -41.25 -9.25 -20.00
N GLU A 215 -41.47 -9.98 -18.90
CA GLU A 215 -41.31 -9.42 -17.57
C GLU A 215 -39.82 -9.19 -17.24
N GLN A 216 -39.42 -7.93 -17.09
CA GLN A 216 -38.03 -7.58 -16.81
C GLN A 216 -37.74 -7.74 -15.31
N ARG A 217 -36.81 -8.63 -14.94
CA ARG A 217 -36.44 -8.86 -13.53
C ARG A 217 -35.90 -7.58 -12.91
N VAL A 218 -36.40 -7.29 -11.70
CA VAL A 218 -35.96 -6.17 -10.87
C VAL A 218 -35.20 -6.71 -9.67
N TYR A 219 -33.99 -6.20 -9.47
CA TYR A 219 -33.14 -6.56 -8.36
C TYR A 219 -33.25 -5.53 -7.23
N PRO A 220 -33.44 -5.96 -5.98
CA PRO A 220 -33.49 -5.07 -4.82
C PRO A 220 -32.14 -4.46 -4.44
N ALA A 221 -31.04 -5.14 -4.78
CA ALA A 221 -29.69 -4.73 -4.43
C ALA A 221 -28.69 -5.25 -5.46
N PHE A 222 -27.42 -4.89 -5.29
CA PHE A 222 -26.28 -5.40 -6.05
C PHE A 222 -25.08 -5.54 -5.11
N ARG A 223 -24.12 -6.40 -5.46
CA ARG A 223 -22.77 -6.39 -4.85
C ARG A 223 -21.87 -5.59 -5.79
N LEU A 224 -21.22 -4.56 -5.27
CA LEU A 224 -20.30 -3.73 -6.03
C LEU A 224 -19.02 -3.52 -5.24
N TYR A 225 -17.89 -3.67 -5.90
CA TYR A 225 -16.57 -3.38 -5.35
C TYR A 225 -15.89 -2.31 -6.19
N ALA A 226 -15.38 -1.28 -5.52
CA ALA A 226 -14.52 -0.28 -6.13
C ALA A 226 -13.20 -0.89 -6.58
N ARG A 227 -12.57 -0.31 -7.59
CA ARG A 227 -11.27 -0.78 -8.10
C ARG A 227 -10.15 -0.54 -7.11
N GLY A 228 -9.98 0.71 -6.68
CA GLY A 228 -9.06 1.10 -5.62
C GLY A 228 -9.74 1.83 -4.46
N LEU A 229 -8.98 2.09 -3.41
CA LEU A 229 -9.44 2.87 -2.25
C LEU A 229 -9.82 4.31 -2.62
N THR A 230 -9.16 4.88 -3.63
CA THR A 230 -9.44 6.24 -4.13
C THR A 230 -10.77 6.35 -4.86
N ASP A 231 -11.33 5.24 -5.31
CA ASP A 231 -12.53 5.19 -6.15
C ASP A 231 -13.83 5.06 -5.32
N VAL A 232 -13.71 4.67 -4.05
CA VAL A 232 -14.85 4.48 -3.14
C VAL A 232 -15.64 5.78 -2.92
N GLU A 233 -14.94 6.89 -2.70
CA GLU A 233 -15.58 8.19 -2.45
C GLU A 233 -16.24 8.79 -3.71
N PRO A 234 -15.60 8.82 -4.89
CA PRO A 234 -16.26 9.17 -6.15
C PRO A 234 -17.51 8.33 -6.44
N LEU A 235 -17.46 7.02 -6.19
CA LEU A 235 -18.63 6.15 -6.36
C LEU A 235 -19.74 6.48 -5.36
N ARG A 236 -19.41 6.76 -4.10
CA ARG A 236 -20.38 7.23 -3.09
C ARG A 236 -21.10 8.50 -3.55
N LEU A 237 -20.34 9.47 -4.09
CA LEU A 237 -20.91 10.71 -4.64
C LEU A 237 -21.76 10.47 -5.90
N TYR A 238 -21.34 9.55 -6.77
CA TYR A 238 -22.11 9.15 -7.96
C TYR A 238 -23.48 8.56 -7.60
N PHE A 239 -23.55 7.71 -6.57
CA PHE A 239 -24.83 7.18 -6.07
C PHE A 239 -25.64 8.23 -5.32
N ALA A 240 -25.01 9.09 -4.53
CA ALA A 240 -25.69 10.19 -3.85
C ALA A 240 -26.35 11.17 -4.86
N GLY A 241 -25.69 11.46 -5.98
CA GLY A 241 -26.25 12.28 -7.07
C GLY A 241 -27.47 11.66 -7.76
N GLN A 242 -27.68 10.34 -7.61
CA GLN A 242 -28.85 9.60 -8.09
C GLN A 242 -29.90 9.38 -6.99
N ASN A 243 -29.76 10.02 -5.83
CA ASN A 243 -30.57 9.80 -4.64
C ASN A 243 -30.55 8.34 -4.14
N LEU A 244 -29.46 7.61 -4.41
CA LEU A 244 -29.23 6.27 -3.89
C LEU A 244 -28.30 6.37 -2.68
N LEU A 245 -28.82 6.00 -1.52
CA LEU A 245 -28.02 5.89 -0.31
C LEU A 245 -27.18 4.62 -0.38
N VAL A 246 -25.89 4.73 -0.14
CA VAL A 246 -24.95 3.60 -0.10
C VAL A 246 -24.14 3.64 1.18
N SER A 247 -23.95 2.46 1.79
CA SER A 247 -22.99 2.25 2.87
C SER A 247 -21.63 1.94 2.27
N THR A 248 -20.60 2.65 2.75
CA THR A 248 -19.22 2.52 2.29
C THR A 248 -18.28 2.73 3.48
N GLN A 249 -17.06 2.21 3.40
CA GLN A 249 -16.01 2.50 4.38
C GLN A 249 -15.21 3.78 4.07
N ALA A 250 -15.78 4.70 3.28
CA ALA A 250 -15.10 5.91 2.81
C ALA A 250 -14.52 6.78 3.95
N GLN A 251 -15.23 6.89 5.07
CA GLN A 251 -14.76 7.66 6.22
C GLN A 251 -13.51 7.05 6.88
N THR A 252 -13.48 5.72 7.05
CA THR A 252 -12.31 4.99 7.57
C THR A 252 -11.11 5.16 6.63
N ILE A 253 -11.35 5.02 5.33
CA ILE A 253 -10.31 5.23 4.29
C ILE A 253 -9.77 6.67 4.36
N ALA A 254 -10.64 7.67 4.42
CA ALA A 254 -10.26 9.07 4.49
C ALA A 254 -9.44 9.39 5.76
N GLN A 255 -9.79 8.79 6.90
CA GLN A 255 -9.03 8.95 8.15
C GLN A 255 -7.61 8.42 8.00
N VAL A 256 -7.44 7.20 7.51
CA VAL A 256 -6.11 6.59 7.30
C VAL A 256 -5.28 7.36 6.26
N GLN A 257 -5.90 7.80 5.16
CA GLN A 257 -5.25 8.63 4.16
C GLN A 257 -4.83 10.01 4.72
N SER A 258 -5.66 10.63 5.55
CA SER A 258 -5.33 11.92 6.17
C SER A 258 -4.16 11.79 7.16
N LEU A 259 -4.12 10.70 7.94
CA LEU A 259 -3.01 10.39 8.83
C LEU A 259 -1.71 10.20 8.04
N SER A 260 -1.77 9.41 6.97
CA SER A 260 -0.64 9.20 6.05
C SER A 260 -0.12 10.52 5.45
N ARG A 261 -1.04 11.39 5.00
CA ARG A 261 -0.70 12.71 4.46
C ARG A 261 -0.06 13.62 5.51
N ASN A 262 -0.63 13.69 6.71
CA ASN A 262 -0.10 14.51 7.81
C ASN A 262 1.29 14.04 8.24
N LEU A 263 1.49 12.72 8.41
CA LEU A 263 2.81 12.14 8.68
C LEU A 263 3.80 12.43 7.55
N SER A 264 3.33 12.47 6.30
CA SER A 264 4.16 12.85 5.17
C SER A 264 4.62 14.30 5.20
N VAL A 265 3.74 15.22 5.56
CA VAL A 265 4.07 16.63 5.72
C VAL A 265 5.09 16.82 6.85
N VAL A 266 4.84 16.24 8.02
CA VAL A 266 5.77 16.31 9.17
C VAL A 266 7.15 15.75 8.81
N PHE A 267 7.18 14.61 8.12
CA PHE A 267 8.43 14.02 7.63
C PHE A 267 9.20 14.98 6.71
N TRP A 268 8.53 15.60 5.73
CA TRP A 268 9.20 16.52 4.80
C TRP A 268 9.71 17.79 5.50
N ILE A 269 9.01 18.29 6.51
CA ILE A 269 9.47 19.41 7.35
C ILE A 269 10.76 19.03 8.09
N ILE A 270 10.77 17.88 8.77
CA ILE A 270 11.95 17.39 9.50
C ILE A 270 13.11 17.13 8.53
N CYS A 271 12.81 16.58 7.36
CA CYS A 271 13.81 16.34 6.31
C CYS A 271 14.43 17.63 5.80
N GLY A 272 13.62 18.67 5.54
CA GLY A 272 14.12 19.99 5.16
C GLY A 272 15.03 20.60 6.22
N LEU A 273 14.64 20.51 7.51
CA LEU A 273 15.45 21.01 8.62
C LEU A 273 16.76 20.25 8.78
N ALA A 274 16.72 18.92 8.64
CA ALA A 274 17.89 18.06 8.68
C ALA A 274 18.87 18.36 7.54
N LEU A 275 18.38 18.54 6.31
CA LEU A 275 19.21 18.92 5.16
C LEU A 275 19.85 20.30 5.36
N ALA A 276 19.11 21.28 5.88
CA ALA A 276 19.65 22.60 6.21
C ALA A 276 20.74 22.51 7.29
N GLY A 277 20.53 21.69 8.33
CA GLY A 277 21.53 21.43 9.37
C GLY A 277 22.80 20.76 8.83
N ALA A 278 22.65 19.73 8.01
CA ALA A 278 23.77 19.04 7.36
C ALA A 278 24.54 19.98 6.41
N PHE A 279 23.83 20.85 5.68
CA PHE A 279 24.43 21.89 4.84
C PHE A 279 25.26 22.85 5.70
N ALA A 280 24.70 23.40 6.77
CA ALA A 280 25.39 24.33 7.65
C ALA A 280 26.62 23.71 8.32
N ALA A 281 26.51 22.46 8.80
CA ALA A 281 27.62 21.72 9.39
C ALA A 281 28.75 21.48 8.38
N THR A 282 28.42 21.04 7.16
CA THR A 282 29.41 20.81 6.10
C THR A 282 30.05 22.12 5.64
N PHE A 283 29.26 23.18 5.49
CA PHE A 283 29.72 24.51 5.11
C PHE A 283 30.69 25.10 6.14
N ALA A 284 30.33 25.05 7.42
CA ALA A 284 31.18 25.50 8.53
C ALA A 284 32.47 24.66 8.61
N GLY A 285 32.37 23.34 8.44
CA GLY A 285 33.51 22.43 8.38
C GLY A 285 34.47 22.76 7.23
N ALA A 286 33.94 23.01 6.03
CA ALA A 286 34.73 23.41 4.87
C ALA A 286 35.42 24.77 5.09
N LEU A 287 34.72 25.77 5.63
CA LEU A 287 35.30 27.07 5.97
C LEU A 287 36.44 26.93 7.01
N ALA A 288 36.23 26.13 8.04
CA ALA A 288 37.23 25.88 9.07
C ALA A 288 38.47 25.16 8.51
N ALA A 289 38.27 24.18 7.63
CA ALA A 289 39.37 23.48 6.95
C ALA A 289 40.21 24.45 6.11
N VAL A 290 39.57 25.32 5.32
CA VAL A 290 40.25 26.34 4.51
C VAL A 290 41.03 27.33 5.38
N ALA A 291 40.43 27.79 6.48
CA ALA A 291 41.08 28.72 7.39
C ALA A 291 42.32 28.11 8.06
N ARG A 292 42.23 26.87 8.55
CA ARG A 292 43.35 26.16 9.18
C ARG A 292 44.48 25.83 8.19
N LYS A 293 44.13 25.46 6.96
CA LYS A 293 45.11 25.00 5.93
C LYS A 293 45.53 26.10 4.96
N ARG A 294 45.27 27.36 5.30
CA ARG A 294 45.56 28.51 4.41
C ARG A 294 47.01 28.54 3.93
N ARG A 295 47.96 28.25 4.82
CA ARG A 295 49.40 28.21 4.50
C ARG A 295 49.73 27.09 3.52
N GLU A 296 49.32 25.87 3.83
CA GLU A 296 49.56 24.67 3.00
C GLU A 296 48.93 24.81 1.62
N LEU A 297 47.69 25.32 1.54
CA LEU A 297 46.99 25.60 0.29
C LEU A 297 47.69 26.68 -0.55
N SER A 298 48.33 27.67 0.09
CA SER A 298 49.11 28.70 -0.60
C SER A 298 50.40 28.12 -1.21
N VAL A 299 51.06 27.20 -0.50
CA VAL A 299 52.23 26.47 -1.02
C VAL A 299 51.85 25.57 -2.20
N LEU A 300 50.73 24.85 -2.10
CA LEU A 300 50.20 24.06 -3.22
C LEU A 300 49.92 24.93 -4.46
N ARG A 301 49.40 26.15 -4.26
CA ARG A 301 49.17 27.10 -5.36
C ARG A 301 50.48 27.57 -6.00
N LEU A 302 51.55 27.77 -5.22
CA LEU A 302 52.90 28.08 -5.72
C LEU A 302 53.52 26.94 -6.53
N LEU A 303 53.19 25.69 -6.17
CA LEU A 303 53.60 24.49 -6.91
C LEU A 303 52.79 24.28 -8.21
N GLY A 304 51.93 25.21 -8.60
CA GLY A 304 51.19 25.20 -9.87
C GLY A 304 49.79 24.60 -9.80
N PHE A 305 49.23 24.37 -8.60
CA PHE A 305 47.84 23.91 -8.47
C PHE A 305 46.86 25.02 -8.89
N SER A 306 45.92 24.69 -9.77
CA SER A 306 44.85 25.61 -10.17
C SER A 306 43.81 25.78 -9.05
N THR A 307 43.09 26.90 -9.08
CA THR A 307 41.97 27.17 -8.16
C THR A 307 40.92 26.05 -8.16
N ALA A 308 40.66 25.46 -9.34
CA ALA A 308 39.73 24.35 -9.48
C ALA A 308 40.23 23.08 -8.76
N ALA A 309 41.54 22.81 -8.78
CA ALA A 309 42.12 21.67 -8.08
C ALA A 309 42.03 21.82 -6.55
N LEU A 310 42.22 23.03 -6.03
CA LEU A 310 42.08 23.32 -4.60
C LEU A 310 40.61 23.25 -4.13
N LEU A 311 39.66 23.70 -4.96
CA LEU A 311 38.24 23.57 -4.67
C LEU A 311 37.81 22.10 -4.70
N LEU A 312 38.27 21.33 -5.69
CA LEU A 312 38.04 19.89 -5.78
C LEU A 312 38.59 19.14 -4.56
N PHE A 313 39.74 19.55 -4.02
CA PHE A 313 40.32 18.99 -2.80
C PHE A 313 39.36 19.11 -1.60
N VAL A 314 38.82 20.31 -1.34
CA VAL A 314 37.87 20.54 -0.24
C VAL A 314 36.55 19.78 -0.45
N VAL A 315 36.06 19.71 -1.68
CA VAL A 315 34.84 18.96 -2.01
C VAL A 315 35.04 17.46 -1.80
N LEU A 316 36.19 16.91 -2.21
CA LEU A 316 36.50 15.49 -2.00
C LEU A 316 36.54 15.13 -0.51
N GLN A 317 37.05 16.00 0.36
CA GLN A 317 37.04 15.77 1.81
C GLN A 317 35.63 15.70 2.39
N ALA A 318 34.76 16.63 1.98
CA ALA A 318 33.36 16.60 2.39
C ALA A 318 32.65 15.34 1.87
N LEU A 319 32.95 14.91 0.64
CA LEU A 319 32.41 13.67 0.07
C LEU A 319 32.89 12.43 0.82
N TYR A 320 34.17 12.38 1.25
CA TYR A 320 34.67 11.28 2.08
C TYR A 320 33.92 11.21 3.41
N SER A 321 33.78 12.33 4.15
CA SER A 321 32.99 12.36 5.38
C SER A 321 31.53 11.95 5.15
N ALA A 322 30.89 12.46 4.10
CA ALA A 322 29.52 12.12 3.76
C ALA A 322 29.34 10.64 3.44
N SER A 323 30.29 10.03 2.71
CA SER A 323 30.25 8.60 2.38
C SER A 323 30.40 7.71 3.61
N VAL A 324 31.35 8.02 4.50
CA VAL A 324 31.56 7.28 5.74
C VAL A 324 30.35 7.45 6.67
N ALA A 325 29.82 8.67 6.78
CA ALA A 325 28.62 8.94 7.56
C ALA A 325 27.41 8.16 7.02
N ALA A 326 27.21 8.13 5.70
CA ALA A 326 26.12 7.38 5.10
C ALA A 326 26.21 5.87 5.37
N VAL A 327 27.40 5.27 5.26
CA VAL A 327 27.61 3.85 5.58
C VAL A 327 27.34 3.56 7.05
N LEU A 328 27.86 4.39 7.96
CA LEU A 328 27.62 4.24 9.40
C LEU A 328 26.14 4.41 9.75
N SER A 329 25.47 5.42 9.20
CA SER A 329 24.04 5.65 9.40
C SER A 329 23.19 4.51 8.83
N ALA A 330 23.57 3.93 7.69
CA ALA A 330 22.89 2.76 7.15
C ALA A 330 23.05 1.54 8.08
N GLY A 331 24.24 1.33 8.64
CA GLY A 331 24.47 0.28 9.64
C GLY A 331 23.65 0.49 10.92
N LEU A 332 23.65 1.70 11.47
CA LEU A 332 22.83 2.06 12.65
C LEU A 332 21.34 1.90 12.38
N TYR A 333 20.87 2.31 11.20
CA TYR A 333 19.50 2.07 10.79
C TYR A 333 19.18 0.58 10.70
N GLY A 334 20.05 -0.24 10.10
CA GLY A 334 19.82 -1.70 10.00
C GLY A 334 19.70 -2.36 11.38
N LEU A 335 20.48 -1.90 12.36
CA LEU A 335 20.33 -2.32 13.76
C LEU A 335 18.99 -1.86 14.35
N ALA A 336 18.59 -0.61 14.10
CA ALA A 336 17.31 -0.07 14.57
C ALA A 336 16.12 -0.79 13.92
N GLU A 337 16.17 -1.09 12.63
CA GLU A 337 15.17 -1.84 11.87
C GLU A 337 15.00 -3.25 12.44
N ALA A 338 16.10 -3.96 12.67
CA ALA A 338 16.06 -5.29 13.28
C ALA A 338 15.47 -5.26 14.71
N GLY A 339 15.79 -4.24 15.50
CA GLY A 339 15.21 -4.04 16.83
C GLY A 339 13.72 -3.73 16.78
N LEU A 340 13.31 -2.80 15.92
CA LEU A 340 11.92 -2.39 15.75
C LEU A 340 11.05 -3.53 15.22
N ASN A 341 11.51 -4.26 14.20
CA ASN A 341 10.75 -5.38 13.63
C ASN A 341 10.56 -6.51 14.67
N ARG A 342 11.54 -6.75 15.56
CA ARG A 342 11.37 -7.72 16.65
C ARG A 342 10.38 -7.28 17.72
N LEU A 343 10.28 -5.97 17.98
CA LEU A 343 9.43 -5.42 19.05
C LEU A 343 7.98 -5.21 18.58
N PHE A 344 7.76 -4.88 17.31
CA PHE A 344 6.46 -4.44 16.79
C PHE A 344 5.76 -5.44 15.86
N VAL A 345 6.44 -6.45 15.32
CA VAL A 345 5.80 -7.44 14.43
C VAL A 345 5.15 -8.54 15.26
N GLN A 346 3.81 -8.57 15.29
CA GLN A 346 3.02 -9.63 15.92
C GLN A 346 2.49 -10.67 14.92
N VAL A 347 2.49 -10.35 13.61
CA VAL A 347 1.96 -11.21 12.54
C VAL A 347 3.05 -11.46 11.48
N PRO A 348 3.31 -12.73 11.08
CA PRO A 348 4.30 -13.04 10.05
C PRO A 348 3.89 -12.44 8.69
N GLY A 349 4.83 -11.72 8.05
CA GLY A 349 4.62 -11.09 6.73
C GLY A 349 4.45 -9.57 6.77
N GLU A 350 4.41 -8.96 7.96
CA GLU A 350 4.33 -7.52 8.12
C GLU A 350 5.66 -6.92 8.58
N TYR A 351 5.96 -5.73 8.08
CA TYR A 351 7.17 -5.00 8.43
C TYR A 351 6.79 -3.69 9.11
N ALA A 352 7.25 -3.50 10.35
CA ALA A 352 7.04 -2.26 11.10
C ALA A 352 7.93 -1.12 10.56
N SER A 353 9.13 -1.46 10.10
CA SER A 353 10.05 -0.59 9.37
C SER A 353 10.70 -1.40 8.26
N HIS A 354 10.59 -0.93 7.02
CA HIS A 354 11.34 -1.50 5.90
C HIS A 354 11.61 -0.41 4.87
N LEU A 355 12.88 -0.08 4.65
CA LEU A 355 13.29 0.79 3.55
C LEU A 355 13.64 -0.07 2.33
N LEU A 356 13.02 0.20 1.18
CA LEU A 356 13.55 -0.35 -0.07
C LEU A 356 14.94 0.22 -0.38
N ALA A 357 15.80 -0.59 -1.01
CA ALA A 357 17.14 -0.21 -1.48
C ALA A 357 17.16 1.10 -2.29
N ARG A 358 16.10 1.36 -3.08
CA ARG A 358 15.93 2.62 -3.84
C ARG A 358 15.95 3.87 -2.95
N HIS A 359 15.39 3.78 -1.75
CA HIS A 359 15.30 4.89 -0.82
C HIS A 359 16.65 5.20 -0.16
N TYR A 360 17.48 4.18 0.09
CA TYR A 360 18.86 4.39 0.47
C TYR A 360 19.67 5.06 -0.63
N GLY A 361 19.47 4.65 -1.89
CA GLY A 361 20.14 5.29 -3.02
C GLY A 361 19.80 6.78 -3.13
N LEU A 362 18.52 7.13 -2.97
CA LEU A 362 18.07 8.53 -3.00
C LEU A 362 18.60 9.33 -1.80
N ALA A 363 18.58 8.75 -0.60
CA ALA A 363 19.14 9.38 0.60
C ALA A 363 20.66 9.61 0.46
N LEU A 364 21.39 8.62 -0.05
CA LEU A 364 22.83 8.72 -0.31
C LEU A 364 23.12 9.83 -1.34
N ALA A 365 22.38 9.85 -2.46
CA ALA A 365 22.54 10.88 -3.48
C ALA A 365 22.24 12.29 -2.93
N ALA A 366 21.20 12.42 -2.10
CA ALA A 366 20.85 13.69 -1.47
C ALA A 366 21.93 14.18 -0.50
N VAL A 367 22.45 13.28 0.37
CA VAL A 367 23.52 13.61 1.32
C VAL A 367 24.79 14.01 0.58
N LEU A 368 25.23 13.22 -0.40
CA LEU A 368 26.42 13.52 -1.20
C LEU A 368 26.27 14.84 -1.96
N GLY A 369 25.09 15.08 -2.54
CA GLY A 369 24.77 16.32 -3.26
C GLY A 369 24.82 17.56 -2.35
N VAL A 370 24.13 17.51 -1.21
CA VAL A 370 24.13 18.62 -0.24
C VAL A 370 25.54 18.88 0.31
N SER A 371 26.28 17.83 0.65
CA SER A 371 27.66 18.00 1.12
C SER A 371 28.59 18.57 0.04
N ALA A 372 28.44 18.17 -1.21
CA ALA A 372 29.22 18.72 -2.32
C ALA A 372 28.93 20.22 -2.54
N VAL A 373 27.65 20.61 -2.55
CA VAL A 373 27.25 22.02 -2.73
C VAL A 373 27.70 22.86 -1.52
N ALA A 374 27.51 22.37 -0.30
CA ALA A 374 27.96 23.05 0.91
C ALA A 374 29.48 23.27 0.91
N ALA A 375 30.23 22.23 0.56
CA ALA A 375 31.70 22.29 0.49
C ALA A 375 32.19 23.19 -0.64
N ALA A 376 31.51 23.20 -1.80
CA ALA A 376 31.84 24.10 -2.89
C ALA A 376 31.62 25.57 -2.49
N CYS A 377 30.50 25.88 -1.81
CA CYS A 377 30.21 27.21 -1.30
C CYS A 377 31.22 27.66 -0.22
N GLY A 378 31.53 26.80 0.74
CA GLY A 378 32.52 27.09 1.80
C GLY A 378 33.95 27.19 1.25
N GLY A 379 34.28 26.33 0.29
CA GLY A 379 35.56 26.29 -0.42
C GLY A 379 35.75 27.40 -1.43
N TRP A 380 34.70 28.12 -1.85
CA TRP A 380 34.84 29.21 -2.82
C TRP A 380 35.76 30.34 -2.33
N ARG A 381 35.91 30.50 -1.01
CA ARG A 381 36.86 31.44 -0.41
C ARG A 381 38.33 31.10 -0.72
N VAL A 382 38.64 29.84 -1.04
CA VAL A 382 39.96 29.38 -1.51
C VAL A 382 40.37 30.07 -2.81
N ALA A 383 39.41 30.41 -3.66
CA ALA A 383 39.68 31.11 -4.91
C ALA A 383 40.33 32.48 -4.69
N ARG A 384 40.08 33.11 -3.54
CA ARG A 384 40.59 34.43 -3.18
C ARG A 384 41.93 34.42 -2.42
N ILE A 385 42.48 33.25 -2.07
CA ILE A 385 43.76 33.16 -1.35
C ILE A 385 44.91 33.52 -2.30
N GLN A 386 45.69 34.54 -1.97
CA GLN A 386 46.82 34.96 -2.81
C GLN A 386 48.05 34.08 -2.53
N ALA A 387 48.79 33.71 -3.59
CA ALA A 387 49.98 32.87 -3.47
C ALA A 387 51.08 33.52 -2.59
N SER A 388 51.10 34.85 -2.52
CA SER A 388 52.04 35.64 -1.71
C SER A 388 51.76 35.60 -0.20
N GLU A 389 50.58 35.14 0.23
CA GLU A 389 50.21 35.11 1.66
C GLU A 389 50.88 33.95 2.40
N GLY A 390 51.28 32.87 1.72
CA GLY A 390 51.99 31.76 2.33
C GLY A 390 53.45 32.05 2.72
N ILE A 391 54.02 33.16 2.23
CA ILE A 391 55.44 33.54 2.40
C ILE A 391 55.58 34.74 3.36
N ARG A 392 54.49 35.44 3.72
CA ARG A 392 54.55 36.72 4.44
C ARG A 392 54.68 36.63 5.97
N ASP A 393 54.49 35.46 6.56
CA ASP A 393 54.59 35.23 8.01
C ASP A 393 55.89 34.49 8.40
N VAL A 394 57.03 34.86 7.80
CA VAL A 394 58.36 34.35 8.19
C VAL A 394 59.07 35.35 9.10
#